data_AF-A0A1H9XI28-F1
#
_entry.id   AF-A0A1H9XI28-F1
#
_cell.length_a   1.000
_cell.length_b   1.000
_cell.length_c   1.000
_cell.angle_alpha   90.00
_cell.angle_beta   90.00
_cell.angle_gamma   90.00
#
_symmetry.space_group_name_H-M   'P 1'
#
loop_
_entity.id
_entity.type
_entity.pdbx_description
1 polymer ?
#
loop_
_entity_poly.entity_id
_entity_poly.type
_entity_poly.pdbx_seq_one_letter_code
_entity_poly.pdbx_strand_id
1 'polypeptide(L)'
;MAGRPGRTGSQLVEKGLPRFTDDPVSQDAFDRLWRQGLSRHEIRAAMEIGPKALKAHAEMAPRRWTGKDIQAFFGWSPANHGLRLSRGHFPPPDGRDGSRDWWWPATITEWAATQPFVRCPHCNASVARLKQHLTKHARDGEHLP
;
A
#
# COMPACT_ATOMS: atom_id res chain seq x y z
N MET A 1 -36.71 -6.34 -37.11
CA MET A 1 -35.78 -6.50 -35.97
C MET A 1 -34.73 -7.53 -36.35
N ALA A 2 -33.45 -7.13 -36.38
CA ALA A 2 -32.27 -7.99 -36.45
C ALA A 2 -31.06 -7.16 -36.01
N GLY A 3 -30.23 -7.71 -35.11
CA GLY A 3 -29.19 -6.98 -34.36
C GLY A 3 -28.03 -6.47 -35.21
N ARG A 4 -27.47 -5.31 -34.81
CA ARG A 4 -26.24 -4.74 -35.40
C ARG A 4 -24.99 -5.46 -34.87
N PRO A 5 -24.06 -5.90 -35.73
CA PRO A 5 -22.75 -6.36 -35.29
C PRO A 5 -21.92 -5.19 -34.73
N GLY A 6 -21.33 -5.40 -33.55
CA GLY A 6 -20.43 -4.47 -32.88
C GLY A 6 -19.18 -4.22 -33.70
N ARG A 7 -18.88 -2.94 -33.97
CA ARG A 7 -17.73 -2.51 -34.75
C ARG A 7 -16.43 -2.81 -34.00
N THR A 8 -15.71 -3.79 -34.52
CA THR A 8 -14.29 -4.07 -34.39
C THR A 8 -13.46 -2.78 -34.40
N GLY A 9 -12.50 -2.66 -33.48
CA GLY A 9 -11.66 -1.47 -33.32
C GLY A 9 -10.86 -1.11 -34.57
N SER A 10 -10.86 0.17 -34.92
CA SER A 10 -10.08 0.70 -36.04
C SER A 10 -8.63 0.99 -35.59
N GLN A 11 -7.67 0.32 -36.23
CA GLN A 11 -6.25 0.72 -36.22
C GLN A 11 -6.11 2.05 -36.98
N LEU A 12 -5.45 3.03 -36.37
CA LEU A 12 -4.97 4.24 -37.04
C LEU A 12 -3.45 4.28 -36.93
N VAL A 13 -2.79 4.25 -38.08
CA VAL A 13 -1.34 4.46 -38.23
C VAL A 13 -1.15 5.87 -38.74
N GLU A 14 -0.50 6.74 -37.95
CA GLU A 14 -0.05 8.04 -38.42
C GLU A 14 1.46 8.14 -38.15
N LYS A 15 2.25 8.40 -39.20
CA LYS A 15 3.71 8.65 -39.12
C LYS A 15 4.58 7.46 -38.66
N GLY A 16 4.17 6.23 -38.95
CA GLY A 16 5.00 5.03 -38.72
C GLY A 16 5.15 4.62 -37.25
N LEU A 17 4.38 5.23 -36.34
CA LEU A 17 4.34 4.86 -34.92
C LEU A 17 2.99 4.20 -34.60
N PRO A 18 2.97 2.94 -34.13
CA PRO A 18 1.73 2.27 -33.76
C PRO A 18 1.12 2.95 -32.53
N ARG A 19 -0.12 3.42 -32.65
CA ARG A 19 -0.89 3.94 -31.50
C ARG A 19 -1.60 2.79 -30.77
N PHE A 20 -0.80 1.83 -30.33
CA PHE A 20 -0.94 0.80 -29.29
C PHE A 20 0.13 -0.26 -29.61
N THR A 21 1.21 -0.32 -28.84
CA THR A 21 2.23 -1.38 -28.95
C THR A 21 2.17 -2.26 -27.72
N ASP A 22 1.78 -3.51 -27.91
CA ASP A 22 2.13 -4.61 -27.01
C ASP A 22 3.65 -4.89 -27.15
N ASP A 23 4.50 -4.05 -26.50
CA ASP A 23 5.82 -4.36 -25.85
C ASP A 23 6.84 -3.17 -25.87
N PRO A 24 7.52 -2.73 -24.77
CA PRO A 24 7.26 -2.90 -23.34
C PRO A 24 7.07 -1.54 -22.62
N VAL A 25 5.84 -1.22 -22.21
CA VAL A 25 5.65 -0.78 -20.82
C VAL A 25 5.73 -2.07 -20.01
N SER A 26 6.95 -2.51 -19.73
CA SER A 26 7.16 -3.74 -18.98
C SER A 26 6.72 -3.51 -17.54
N GLN A 27 6.26 -4.59 -16.90
CA GLN A 27 6.13 -4.58 -15.44
C GLN A 27 7.44 -4.09 -14.79
N ASP A 28 8.61 -4.35 -15.40
CA ASP A 28 9.90 -3.85 -14.94
C ASP A 28 10.01 -2.31 -14.96
N ALA A 29 9.58 -1.64 -16.04
CA ALA A 29 9.56 -0.18 -16.10
C ALA A 29 8.61 0.42 -15.06
N PHE A 30 7.42 -0.18 -14.88
CA PHE A 30 6.49 0.20 -13.83
C PHE A 30 7.12 0.00 -12.45
N ASP A 31 7.70 -1.16 -12.19
CA ASP A 31 8.31 -1.53 -10.91
C ASP A 31 9.47 -0.61 -10.54
N ARG A 32 10.28 -0.14 -11.50
CA ARG A 32 11.34 0.85 -11.24
C ARG A 32 10.78 2.16 -10.71
N LEU A 33 9.79 2.74 -11.40
CA LEU A 33 9.14 3.98 -10.96
C LEU A 33 8.37 3.78 -9.65
N TRP A 34 7.74 2.62 -9.50
CA TRP A 34 7.03 2.23 -8.29
C TRP A 34 7.96 2.10 -7.09
N ARG A 35 9.15 1.50 -7.26
CA ARG A 35 10.17 1.37 -6.20
C ARG A 35 10.81 2.70 -5.83
N GLN A 36 10.94 3.62 -6.77
CA GLN A 36 11.37 5.00 -6.52
C GLN A 36 10.32 5.82 -5.75
N GLY A 37 9.12 5.28 -5.56
CA GLY A 37 8.09 5.88 -4.73
C GLY A 37 7.16 6.85 -5.46
N LEU A 38 7.21 6.90 -6.79
CA LEU A 38 6.31 7.75 -7.58
C LEU A 38 4.86 7.37 -7.34
N SER A 39 3.97 8.36 -7.34
CA SER A 39 2.54 8.13 -7.21
C SER A 39 1.96 7.47 -8.46
N ARG A 40 0.79 6.86 -8.32
CA ARG A 40 0.04 6.32 -9.46
C ARG A 40 -0.23 7.36 -10.55
N HIS A 41 -0.40 8.62 -10.18
CA HIS A 41 -0.64 9.71 -11.12
C HIS A 41 0.62 10.04 -11.93
N GLU A 42 1.76 10.15 -11.26
CA GLU A 42 3.06 10.41 -11.90
C GLU A 42 3.47 9.27 -12.81
N ILE A 43 3.31 8.02 -12.37
CA ILE A 43 3.61 6.84 -13.19
C ILE A 43 2.73 6.80 -14.43
N ARG A 44 1.42 7.07 -14.26
CA ARG A 44 0.50 7.15 -15.39
C ARG A 44 0.93 8.19 -16.42
N ALA A 45 1.33 9.38 -15.96
CA ALA A 45 1.78 10.46 -16.83
C ALA A 45 3.11 10.10 -17.51
N ALA A 46 4.07 9.56 -16.77
CA ALA A 46 5.39 9.21 -17.28
C ALA A 46 5.37 8.06 -18.31
N MET A 47 4.48 7.09 -18.12
CA MET A 47 4.36 5.93 -19.01
C MET A 47 3.27 6.10 -20.09
N GLU A 48 2.53 7.23 -20.06
CA GLU A 48 1.40 7.53 -20.95
C GLU A 48 0.34 6.40 -21.02
N ILE A 49 0.12 5.70 -19.90
CA ILE A 49 -0.80 4.55 -19.83
C ILE A 49 -2.23 4.94 -19.39
N GLY A 50 -3.19 4.13 -19.82
CA GLY A 50 -4.59 4.24 -19.38
C GLY A 50 -4.80 3.70 -17.94
N PRO A 51 -5.91 4.08 -17.27
CA PRO A 51 -6.20 3.66 -15.90
C PRO A 51 -6.35 2.14 -15.73
N LYS A 52 -6.80 1.41 -16.77
CA LYS A 52 -6.91 -0.05 -16.75
C LYS A 52 -5.52 -0.71 -16.69
N ALA A 53 -4.60 -0.28 -17.54
CA ALA A 53 -3.22 -0.79 -17.55
C ALA A 53 -2.49 -0.44 -16.25
N LEU A 54 -2.64 0.80 -15.78
CA LEU A 54 -2.10 1.25 -14.48
C LEU A 54 -2.55 0.34 -13.33
N LYS A 55 -3.84 -0.02 -13.29
CA LYS A 55 -4.38 -0.91 -12.26
C LYS A 55 -3.75 -2.30 -12.32
N ALA A 56 -3.67 -2.90 -13.52
CA ALA A 56 -3.08 -4.22 -13.71
C ALA A 56 -1.61 -4.27 -13.26
N HIS A 57 -0.80 -3.28 -13.65
CA HIS A 57 0.60 -3.21 -13.21
C HIS A 57 0.74 -2.99 -11.70
N ALA A 58 -0.11 -2.14 -11.11
CA ALA A 58 -0.09 -1.89 -9.67
C ALA A 58 -0.52 -3.12 -8.84
N GLU A 59 -1.32 -4.04 -9.39
CA GLU A 59 -1.70 -5.31 -8.75
C GLU A 59 -0.54 -6.32 -8.73
N MET A 60 0.35 -6.27 -9.72
CA MET A 60 1.53 -7.11 -9.81
C MET A 60 2.76 -6.53 -9.08
N ALA A 61 2.79 -5.22 -8.90
CA ALA A 61 3.91 -4.51 -8.29
C ALA A 61 4.04 -4.83 -6.78
N PRO A 62 5.24 -4.66 -6.18
CA PRO A 62 5.44 -4.81 -4.75
C PRO A 62 4.43 -3.97 -3.95
N ARG A 63 3.72 -4.60 -3.00
CA ARG A 63 2.66 -3.90 -2.26
C ARG A 63 3.23 -2.81 -1.35
N ARG A 64 2.76 -1.58 -1.54
CA ARG A 64 2.93 -0.48 -0.58
C ARG A 64 1.92 -0.63 0.56
N TRP A 65 2.39 -0.54 1.79
CA TRP A 65 1.54 -0.57 2.99
C TRP A 65 1.00 0.82 3.31
N THR A 66 -0.29 0.87 3.59
CA THR A 66 -0.99 2.05 4.10
C THR A 66 -1.11 1.99 5.61
N GLY A 67 -1.60 3.08 6.23
CA GLY A 67 -1.91 3.07 7.67
C GLY A 67 -2.85 1.94 8.10
N LYS A 68 -3.74 1.45 7.23
CA LYS A 68 -4.62 0.30 7.53
C LYS A 68 -3.82 -1.01 7.61
N ASP A 69 -2.85 -1.18 6.72
CA ASP A 69 -1.99 -2.37 6.70
C ASP A 69 -1.09 -2.39 7.94
N ILE A 70 -0.57 -1.23 8.34
CA ILE A 70 0.21 -1.05 9.57
C ILE A 70 -0.63 -1.36 10.81
N GLN A 71 -1.86 -0.85 10.88
CA GLN A 71 -2.79 -1.15 11.97
C GLN A 71 -3.06 -2.64 12.08
N ALA A 72 -3.32 -3.32 10.96
CA ALA A 72 -3.52 -4.76 10.93
C ALA A 72 -2.26 -5.52 11.36
N PHE A 73 -1.09 -5.12 10.85
CA PHE A 73 0.19 -5.74 11.20
C PHE A 73 0.48 -5.66 12.69
N PHE A 74 0.29 -4.51 13.33
CA PHE A 74 0.54 -4.35 14.76
C PHE A 74 -0.65 -4.65 15.67
N GLY A 75 -1.84 -4.92 15.13
CA GLY A 75 -3.07 -5.02 15.93
C GLY A 75 -3.41 -3.70 16.65
N TRP A 76 -3.13 -2.55 16.03
CA TRP A 76 -3.36 -1.23 16.60
C TRP A 76 -4.68 -0.62 16.13
N SER A 77 -5.33 0.15 17.01
CA SER A 77 -6.43 1.02 16.61
C SER A 77 -5.93 2.22 15.79
N PRO A 78 -6.79 2.85 14.97
CA PRO A 78 -6.44 4.05 14.22
C PRO A 78 -5.91 5.18 15.12
N ALA A 79 -6.50 5.36 16.31
CA ALA A 79 -6.07 6.37 17.28
C ALA A 79 -4.66 6.09 17.82
N ASN A 80 -4.34 4.84 18.13
CA ASN A 80 -2.99 4.46 18.59
C ASN A 80 -1.96 4.67 17.47
N HIS A 81 -2.30 4.30 16.23
CA HIS A 81 -1.44 4.55 15.08
C HIS A 81 -1.18 6.05 14.88
N GLY A 82 -2.23 6.88 14.89
CA GLY A 82 -2.10 8.34 14.78
C GLY A 82 -1.24 8.96 15.89
N LEU A 83 -1.39 8.47 17.13
CA LEU A 83 -0.55 8.93 18.25
C LEU A 83 0.93 8.60 18.07
N ARG A 84 1.25 7.45 17.46
CA ARG A 84 2.65 7.06 17.20
C ARG A 84 3.28 7.88 16.09
N LEU A 85 2.53 8.17 15.04
CA LEU A 85 2.95 9.08 13.97
C LEU A 85 3.24 10.48 14.54
N SER A 86 2.33 11.03 15.36
CA SER A 86 2.49 12.39 15.89
C SER A 86 3.63 12.54 16.90
N ARG A 87 3.97 11.48 17.63
CA ARG A 87 5.09 11.48 18.59
C ARG A 87 6.47 11.29 17.94
N GLY A 88 6.54 11.07 16.62
CA GLY A 88 7.81 10.94 15.90
C GLY A 88 8.62 9.68 16.22
N HIS A 89 8.00 8.68 16.87
CA HIS A 89 8.66 7.39 17.19
C HIS A 89 8.42 6.33 16.11
N PHE A 90 7.75 6.68 15.02
CA PHE A 90 7.43 5.81 13.90
C PHE A 90 8.32 6.17 12.70
N PRO A 91 8.76 5.21 11.87
CA PRO A 91 9.58 5.53 10.70
C PRO A 91 8.83 6.50 9.78
N PRO A 92 9.54 7.45 9.15
CA PRO A 92 8.93 8.32 8.15
C PRO A 92 8.35 7.47 7.01
N PRO A 93 7.29 7.97 6.33
CA PRO A 93 6.77 7.29 5.15
C PRO A 93 7.80 7.24 4.03
N ASP A 94 7.82 6.12 3.29
CA ASP A 94 8.67 5.95 2.10
C ASP A 94 8.16 6.81 0.93
N GLY A 95 6.89 7.23 0.98
CA GLY A 95 6.35 8.22 0.05
C GLY A 95 4.89 8.56 0.31
N ARG A 96 4.30 9.31 -0.63
CA ARG A 96 2.90 9.75 -0.59
C ARG A 96 2.18 9.46 -1.90
N ASP A 97 0.97 8.92 -1.80
CA ASP A 97 0.00 8.83 -2.90
C ASP A 97 -1.09 9.88 -2.65
N GLY A 98 -0.92 11.08 -3.23
CA GLY A 98 -1.74 12.24 -2.91
C GLY A 98 -1.53 12.68 -1.46
N SER A 99 -2.60 12.67 -0.65
CA SER A 99 -2.52 12.98 0.79
C SER A 99 -2.25 11.76 1.69
N ARG A 100 -2.11 10.56 1.10
CA ARG A 100 -1.96 9.32 1.87
C ARG A 100 -0.50 8.89 1.92
N ASP A 101 0.02 8.81 3.13
CA ASP A 101 1.32 8.21 3.42
C ASP A 101 1.31 6.70 3.14
N TRP A 102 2.42 6.19 2.63
CA TRP A 102 2.65 4.76 2.45
C TRP A 102 4.09 4.37 2.83
N TRP A 103 4.28 3.09 3.14
CA TRP A 103 5.55 2.49 3.51
C TRP A 103 5.82 1.21 2.72
N TRP A 104 7.07 0.84 2.54
CA TRP A 104 7.43 -0.52 2.17
C TRP A 104 7.21 -1.46 3.36
N PRO A 105 6.79 -2.71 3.11
CA PRO A 105 6.69 -3.71 4.17
C PRO A 105 8.01 -3.85 4.94
N ALA A 106 9.15 -3.84 4.23
CA ALA A 106 10.49 -3.94 4.81
C ALA A 106 10.77 -2.83 5.82
N THR A 107 10.52 -1.56 5.47
CA THR A 107 10.67 -0.40 6.36
C THR A 107 9.95 -0.61 7.69
N ILE A 108 8.72 -1.13 7.65
CA ILE A 108 7.94 -1.39 8.86
C ILE A 108 8.43 -2.61 9.62
N THR A 109 8.72 -3.73 8.93
CA THR A 109 9.13 -4.97 9.59
C THR A 109 10.53 -4.88 10.22
N GLU A 110 11.47 -4.20 9.55
CA GLU A 110 12.82 -3.99 10.06
C GLU A 110 12.79 -3.05 11.26
N TRP A 111 12.08 -1.92 11.16
CA TRP A 111 11.88 -1.04 12.31
C TRP A 111 11.20 -1.76 13.48
N ALA A 112 10.16 -2.56 13.22
CA ALA A 112 9.47 -3.32 14.26
C ALA A 112 10.40 -4.29 14.99
N ALA A 113 11.33 -4.92 14.27
CA ALA A 113 12.31 -5.84 14.84
C ALA A 113 13.30 -5.15 15.80
N THR A 114 13.52 -3.84 15.66
CA THR A 114 14.34 -3.08 16.61
C THR A 114 13.56 -2.59 17.84
N GLN A 115 12.23 -2.77 17.88
CA GLN A 115 11.42 -2.36 19.01
C GLN A 115 11.28 -3.50 20.03
N PRO A 116 11.19 -3.20 21.33
CA PRO A 116 10.93 -4.21 22.36
C PRO A 116 9.45 -4.62 22.39
N PHE A 117 8.81 -4.76 21.22
CA PHE A 117 7.41 -5.13 21.15
C PHE A 117 7.22 -6.63 21.37
N VAL A 118 6.20 -6.95 22.14
CA VAL A 118 5.69 -8.32 22.31
C VAL A 118 4.22 -8.36 21.92
N ARG A 119 3.76 -9.52 21.45
CA ARG A 119 2.36 -9.72 21.09
C ARG A 119 1.52 -9.98 22.33
N CYS A 120 0.42 -9.26 22.46
CA CYS A 120 -0.58 -9.53 23.49
C CYS A 120 -1.35 -10.82 23.14
N PRO A 121 -1.48 -11.80 24.04
CA PRO A 121 -2.21 -13.04 23.76
C PRO A 121 -3.74 -12.83 23.63
N HIS A 122 -4.29 -11.73 24.17
CA HIS A 122 -5.74 -11.48 24.15
C HIS A 122 -6.22 -10.76 22.88
N CYS A 123 -5.52 -9.71 22.47
CA CYS A 123 -5.92 -8.88 21.33
C CYS A 123 -4.91 -8.87 20.17
N ASN A 124 -3.83 -9.65 20.26
CA ASN A 124 -2.75 -9.74 19.28
C ASN A 124 -2.00 -8.42 18.98
N ALA A 125 -2.25 -7.37 19.78
CA ALA A 125 -1.59 -6.09 19.64
C ALA A 125 -0.10 -6.19 19.99
N SER A 126 0.74 -5.51 19.20
CA SER A 126 2.16 -5.30 19.50
C SER A 126 2.32 -4.19 20.53
N VAL A 127 2.91 -4.51 21.67
CA VAL A 127 3.04 -3.59 22.80
C VAL A 127 4.44 -3.62 23.39
N ALA A 128 4.96 -2.46 23.79
CA ALA A 128 6.29 -2.37 24.42
C ALA A 128 6.28 -2.83 25.90
N ARG A 129 5.11 -2.82 26.55
CA ARG A 129 4.96 -3.12 27.98
C ARG A 129 3.74 -4.01 28.21
N LEU A 130 3.93 -5.32 28.07
CA LEU A 130 2.84 -6.30 28.16
C LEU A 130 2.07 -6.22 29.47
N LYS A 131 2.76 -6.16 30.62
CA LYS A 131 2.11 -6.10 31.94
C LYS A 131 1.13 -4.94 32.06
N GLN A 132 1.53 -3.73 31.63
CA GLN A 132 0.67 -2.55 31.67
C GLN A 132 -0.53 -2.67 30.73
N HIS A 133 -0.31 -3.28 29.56
CA HIS A 133 -1.38 -3.53 28.60
C HIS A 133 -2.40 -4.55 29.11
N LEU A 134 -1.95 -5.64 29.75
CA LEU A 134 -2.84 -6.64 30.37
C LEU A 134 -3.67 -6.04 31.52
N THR A 135 -3.10 -5.15 32.34
CA THR A 135 -3.86 -4.42 33.36
C THR A 135 -5.00 -3.61 32.75
N LYS A 136 -4.83 -3.08 31.53
CA LYS A 136 -5.91 -2.38 30.82
C LYS A 136 -7.04 -3.33 30.45
N HIS A 137 -6.75 -4.51 29.88
CA HIS A 137 -7.77 -5.52 29.60
C HIS A 137 -8.58 -5.91 30.85
N ALA A 138 -7.90 -6.13 31.99
CA ALA A 138 -8.55 -6.45 33.26
C ALA A 138 -9.47 -5.33 33.78
N ARG A 139 -9.16 -4.06 33.49
CA ARG A 139 -9.99 -2.91 33.86
C ARG A 139 -11.17 -2.70 32.92
N ASP A 140 -10.98 -2.99 31.64
CA ASP A 140 -11.98 -2.79 30.59
C ASP A 140 -13.01 -3.94 30.57
N GLY A 141 -12.87 -4.95 31.45
CA GLY A 141 -13.83 -6.04 31.61
C GLY A 141 -13.80 -7.07 30.47
N GLU A 142 -12.78 -7.02 29.59
CA GLU A 142 -12.53 -8.06 28.61
C GLU A 142 -12.10 -9.33 29.36
N HIS A 143 -13.05 -10.24 29.54
CA HIS A 143 -12.89 -11.48 30.30
C HIS A 143 -11.71 -12.30 29.76
N LEU A 144 -10.85 -12.72 30.68
CA LEU A 144 -9.88 -13.80 30.47
C LEU A 144 -10.65 -15.04 30.00
N PRO A 145 -10.28 -15.68 28.88
CA PRO A 145 -10.69 -17.05 28.61
C PRO A 145 -10.06 -18.02 29.62
#